data_AF-A0A820JMM0-F1
#
_entry.id   AF-A0A820JMM0-F1
#
_cell.length_a   1.000
_cell.length_b   1.000
_cell.length_c   1.000
_cell.angle_alpha   90.00
_cell.angle_beta   90.00
_cell.angle_gamma   90.00
#
_symmetry.space_group_name_H-M   'P 1'
#
loop_
_entity.id
_entity.type
_entity.pdbx_description
1 polymer ?
#
loop_
_entity_poly.entity_id
_entity_poly.type
_entity_poly.pdbx_seq_one_letter_code
_entity_poly.pdbx_strand_id
1 'polypeptide(L)'
;GQPTYYGETPLAFACCTNQWDTAEILLKHGADMNVTDSNGNTILHMLVIRNLRDIYTKFKSYWIEHQAVTKSITTENSTLMKPLNLWDRLNKDNLTPLTLAADTGRSD
;
A
#
# COMPACT_ATOMS: atom_id res chain seq x y z
N GLY A 1 -22.06 7.71 9.19
CA GLY A 1 -20.97 7.55 8.21
C GLY A 1 -19.67 7.40 8.98
N GLN A 2 -18.93 6.32 8.76
CA GLN A 2 -17.62 6.11 9.39
C GLN A 2 -16.65 7.17 8.86
N PRO A 3 -15.90 7.90 9.71
CA PRO A 3 -14.92 8.86 9.24
C PRO A 3 -13.80 8.09 8.53
N THR A 4 -13.54 8.43 7.26
CA THR A 4 -12.34 7.96 6.55
C THR A 4 -11.13 8.60 7.22
N TYR A 5 -10.58 7.92 8.22
CA TYR A 5 -9.46 8.40 8.99
C TYR A 5 -8.19 8.23 8.15
N TYR A 6 -7.78 9.26 7.40
CA TYR A 6 -6.51 9.30 6.64
C TYR A 6 -5.26 9.26 7.55
N GLY A 7 -5.44 9.00 8.86
CA GLY A 7 -4.75 9.68 9.95
C GLY A 7 -3.89 8.80 10.85
N GLU A 8 -3.24 7.76 10.34
CA GLU A 8 -2.18 7.09 11.12
C GLU A 8 -0.77 7.43 10.65
N THR A 9 -0.56 7.85 9.38
CA THR A 9 0.76 8.29 8.92
C THR A 9 0.74 9.52 7.99
N PRO A 10 1.73 10.41 8.09
CA PRO A 10 1.97 11.48 7.11
C PRO A 10 2.05 10.97 5.67
N LEU A 11 2.58 9.76 5.49
CA LEU A 11 2.72 9.12 4.18
C LEU A 11 1.37 8.81 3.54
N ALA A 12 0.45 8.18 4.28
CA ALA A 12 -0.89 7.87 3.77
C ALA A 12 -1.66 9.14 3.38
N PHE A 13 -1.53 10.21 4.17
CA PHE A 13 -2.13 11.50 3.87
C PHE A 13 -1.56 12.12 2.58
N ALA A 14 -0.23 12.14 2.41
CA ALA A 14 0.40 12.67 1.20
C ALA A 14 -0.04 11.87 -0.06
N CYS A 15 -0.09 10.55 0.03
CA CYS A 15 -0.57 9.69 -1.04
C CYS A 15 -2.05 9.96 -1.38
N CYS A 16 -2.93 10.07 -0.38
CA CYS A 16 -4.35 10.35 -0.59
C CYS A 16 -4.59 11.80 -1.07
N THR A 17 -3.73 12.75 -0.77
CA THR A 17 -3.89 14.12 -1.27
C THR A 17 -3.22 14.34 -2.63
N ASN A 18 -2.80 13.26 -3.32
CA ASN A 18 -2.12 13.29 -4.61
C ASN A 18 -0.79 14.07 -4.58
N GLN A 19 -0.13 14.12 -3.43
CA GLN A 19 1.12 14.86 -3.20
C GLN A 19 2.31 13.90 -3.27
N TRP A 20 2.61 13.38 -4.47
CA TRP A 20 3.71 12.41 -4.65
C TRP A 20 5.05 12.93 -4.14
N ASP A 21 5.42 14.17 -4.43
CA ASP A 21 6.74 14.70 -4.04
C ASP A 21 6.91 14.70 -2.52
N THR A 22 5.83 15.02 -1.79
CA THR A 22 5.80 14.93 -0.32
C THR A 22 5.88 13.47 0.13
N ALA A 23 5.13 12.56 -0.50
CA ALA A 23 5.19 11.14 -0.20
C ALA A 23 6.59 10.55 -0.43
N GLU A 24 7.27 10.95 -1.50
CA GLU A 24 8.62 10.52 -1.84
C GLU A 24 9.65 11.01 -0.82
N ILE A 25 9.53 12.26 -0.35
CA ILE A 25 10.37 12.79 0.74
C ILE A 25 10.17 11.95 2.01
N LEU A 26 8.93 11.66 2.38
CA LEU A 26 8.61 10.85 3.57
C LEU A 26 9.19 9.43 3.44
N LEU A 27 9.05 8.81 2.26
CA LEU A 27 9.62 7.49 1.98
C LEU A 27 11.16 7.50 2.09
N LYS A 28 11.83 8.52 1.57
CA LYS A 28 13.29 8.71 1.69
C LYS A 28 13.74 8.85 3.15
N HIS A 29 12.88 9.38 4.03
CA HIS A 29 13.15 9.49 5.47
C HIS A 29 12.69 8.25 6.27
N GLY A 30 12.37 7.14 5.61
CA GLY A 30 12.04 5.88 6.28
C GLY A 30 10.60 5.80 6.79
N ALA A 31 9.67 6.57 6.21
CA ALA A 31 8.25 6.41 6.52
C ALA A 31 7.80 4.97 6.25
N ASP A 32 7.08 4.39 7.21
CA ASP A 32 6.63 3.01 7.10
C ASP A 32 5.52 2.87 6.03
N MET A 33 5.80 2.02 5.05
CA MET A 33 4.93 1.65 3.94
C MET A 33 3.95 0.51 4.28
N ASN A 34 4.12 -0.14 5.44
CA ASN A 34 3.34 -1.31 5.84
C ASN A 34 2.08 -0.98 6.63
N VAL A 35 1.83 0.29 6.92
CA VAL A 35 0.70 0.73 7.75
C VAL A 35 -0.63 0.44 7.06
N THR A 36 -1.62 0.08 7.89
CA THR A 36 -2.97 -0.27 7.48
C THR A 36 -3.99 0.53 8.28
N ASP A 37 -5.12 0.88 7.66
CA ASP A 37 -6.25 1.49 8.37
C ASP A 37 -7.02 0.49 9.26
N SER A 38 -8.10 0.95 9.89
CA SER A 38 -8.99 0.12 10.72
C SER A 38 -9.65 -1.05 9.97
N ASN A 39 -9.69 -1.03 8.64
CA ASN A 39 -10.23 -2.08 7.78
C ASN A 39 -9.13 -3.02 7.26
N GLY A 40 -7.88 -2.84 7.71
CA GLY A 40 -6.73 -3.59 7.18
C GLY A 40 -6.30 -3.13 5.79
N ASN A 41 -6.81 -1.99 5.29
CA ASN A 41 -6.43 -1.45 4.01
C ASN A 41 -5.02 -0.85 4.09
N THR A 42 -4.10 -1.38 3.30
CA THR A 42 -2.80 -0.74 3.05
C THR A 42 -2.98 0.56 2.25
N ILE A 43 -1.91 1.37 2.15
CA ILE A 43 -1.89 2.55 1.27
C ILE A 43 -2.35 2.21 -0.17
N LEU A 44 -1.98 1.05 -0.70
CA LEU A 44 -2.38 0.67 -2.06
C LEU A 44 -3.89 0.44 -2.21
N HIS A 45 -4.55 -0.13 -1.19
CA HIS A 45 -6.02 -0.24 -1.18
C HIS A 45 -6.68 1.14 -1.19
N MET A 46 -6.19 2.04 -0.34
CA MET A 46 -6.73 3.40 -0.23
C MET A 46 -6.59 4.19 -1.55
N LEU A 47 -5.47 4.01 -2.25
CA LEU A 47 -5.25 4.62 -3.56
C LEU A 47 -6.21 4.09 -4.62
N VAL A 48 -6.55 2.79 -4.57
CA VAL A 48 -7.56 2.19 -5.46
C VAL A 48 -8.95 2.74 -5.17
N ILE A 49 -9.38 2.75 -3.91
CA ILE A 49 -10.70 3.28 -3.48
C ILE A 49 -10.89 4.72 -3.96
N ARG A 50 -9.80 5.50 -3.99
CA ARG A 50 -9.82 6.92 -4.38
C ARG A 50 -9.46 7.16 -5.85
N ASN A 51 -9.36 6.10 -6.65
CA ASN A 51 -9.02 6.14 -8.07
C ASN A 51 -7.70 6.90 -8.38
N LEU A 52 -6.72 6.83 -7.48
CA LEU A 52 -5.41 7.47 -7.62
C LEU A 52 -4.37 6.53 -8.27
N ARG A 53 -4.63 6.14 -9.52
CA ARG A 53 -3.82 5.15 -10.28
C ARG A 53 -2.37 5.60 -10.49
N ASP A 54 -2.14 6.89 -10.66
CA ASP A 54 -0.80 7.44 -10.87
C ASP A 54 0.06 7.31 -9.61
N ILE A 55 -0.47 7.71 -8.46
CA ILE A 55 0.19 7.55 -7.16
C ILE A 55 0.40 6.08 -6.84
N TYR A 56 -0.58 5.22 -7.13
CA TYR A 56 -0.45 3.78 -6.98
C TYR A 56 0.76 3.24 -7.76
N THR A 57 0.89 3.63 -9.02
CA THR A 57 1.98 3.17 -9.89
C THR A 57 3.32 3.67 -9.39
N LYS A 58 3.42 4.95 -9.02
CA LYS A 58 4.64 5.55 -8.47
C LYS A 58 5.06 4.87 -7.15
N PHE A 59 4.12 4.67 -6.22
CA PHE A 59 4.38 4.02 -4.95
C PHE A 59 4.85 2.58 -5.15
N LYS A 60 4.18 1.84 -6.04
CA LYS A 60 4.56 0.46 -6.39
C LYS A 60 5.97 0.40 -6.99
N SER A 61 6.31 1.28 -7.94
CA SER A 61 7.66 1.36 -8.52
C SER A 61 8.71 1.67 -7.47
N TYR A 62 8.47 2.69 -6.63
CA TYR A 62 9.37 3.06 -5.55
C TYR A 62 9.64 1.88 -4.62
N TRP A 63 8.59 1.17 -4.21
CA TRP A 63 8.70 -0.02 -3.35
C TRP A 63 9.58 -1.10 -3.98
N ILE A 64 9.36 -1.42 -5.26
CA ILE A 64 10.14 -2.44 -6.00
C ILE A 64 11.62 -2.05 -6.05
N GLU A 65 11.90 -0.78 -6.34
CA GLU A 65 13.27 -0.24 -6.43
C GLU A 65 14.01 -0.28 -5.08
N HIS A 66 13.30 -0.02 -3.97
CA HIS A 66 13.90 0.16 -2.65
C HIS A 66 13.78 -1.06 -1.72
N GLN A 67 13.00 -2.10 -2.08
CA GLN A 67 12.93 -3.38 -1.34
C GLN A 67 13.99 -4.42 -1.76
N ALA A 68 14.85 -4.14 -2.73
CA ALA A 68 15.98 -5.03 -3.05
C ALA A 68 16.92 -5.29 -1.84
N VAL A 69 16.80 -4.51 -0.76
CA VAL A 69 17.63 -4.61 0.44
C VAL A 69 17.24 -5.77 1.39
N THR A 70 16.05 -6.38 1.25
CA THR A 70 15.64 -7.53 2.11
C THR A 70 15.95 -8.91 1.52
N LYS A 71 16.58 -8.98 0.33
CA LYS A 71 16.86 -10.23 -0.40
C LYS A 71 17.97 -11.12 0.19
N SER A 72 18.60 -10.77 1.32
CA SER A 72 19.78 -11.52 1.80
C SER A 72 19.53 -12.66 2.80
N ILE A 73 18.31 -13.02 3.22
CA ILE A 73 18.15 -14.08 4.26
C ILE A 73 17.00 -15.09 4.06
N THR A 74 16.63 -15.46 2.84
CA THR A 74 15.80 -16.69 2.69
C THR A 74 16.29 -17.54 1.53
N THR A 75 17.52 -18.03 1.67
CA THR A 75 17.95 -19.26 1.00
C THR A 75 17.60 -20.41 1.93
N GLU A 76 16.78 -21.33 1.43
CA GLU A 76 16.59 -22.69 1.94
C GLU A 76 15.89 -22.84 3.30
N ASN A 77 14.56 -22.75 3.31
CA ASN A 77 13.68 -23.86 3.72
C ASN A 77 12.19 -23.49 3.64
N SER A 78 11.43 -24.43 3.10
CA SER A 78 9.97 -24.48 2.93
C SER A 78 9.12 -23.65 3.91
N THR A 79 8.11 -22.94 3.37
CA THR A 79 6.86 -22.49 4.02
C THR A 79 6.83 -21.32 5.02
N LEU A 80 7.91 -20.56 5.27
CA LEU A 80 7.84 -19.35 6.11
C LEU A 80 8.51 -18.14 5.44
N MET A 81 7.70 -17.12 5.16
CA MET A 81 8.07 -15.73 4.84
C MET A 81 8.77 -15.46 3.48
N LYS A 82 8.01 -15.58 2.38
CA LYS A 82 8.12 -14.54 1.35
C LYS A 82 7.58 -13.24 1.96
N PRO A 83 8.27 -12.09 1.92
CA PRO A 83 7.61 -10.84 2.25
C PRO A 83 6.44 -10.69 1.28
N LEU A 84 5.21 -10.81 1.76
CA LEU A 84 4.02 -10.63 0.94
C LEU A 84 4.10 -9.21 0.39
N ASN A 85 4.24 -9.08 -0.93
CA ASN A 85 4.34 -7.77 -1.56
C ASN A 85 3.12 -6.93 -1.15
N LEU A 86 3.28 -5.61 -1.04
CA LEU A 86 2.20 -4.75 -0.56
C LEU A 86 0.92 -4.86 -1.39
N TRP A 87 1.04 -5.21 -2.68
CA TRP A 87 -0.07 -5.44 -3.62
C TRP A 87 -0.71 -6.83 -3.54
N ASP A 88 -0.09 -7.78 -2.83
CA ASP A 88 -0.66 -9.11 -2.57
C ASP A 88 -1.28 -9.20 -1.17
N ARG A 89 -1.16 -8.15 -0.34
CA ARG A 89 -1.74 -8.09 1.00
C ARG A 89 -3.26 -8.01 0.92
N LEU A 90 -3.90 -8.77 1.79
CA LEU A 90 -5.35 -8.78 1.96
C LEU A 90 -5.77 -7.81 3.06
N ASN A 91 -6.88 -7.09 2.85
CA ASN A 91 -7.58 -6.36 3.90
C ASN A 91 -8.48 -7.31 4.74
N LYS A 92 -9.28 -6.77 5.67
CA LYS A 92 -10.19 -7.57 6.50
C LYS A 92 -11.30 -8.30 5.73
N ASP A 93 -11.58 -7.86 4.51
CA ASP A 93 -12.56 -8.49 3.61
C ASP A 93 -11.91 -9.54 2.69
N ASN A 94 -10.65 -9.89 2.92
CA ASN A 94 -9.86 -10.79 2.08
C ASN A 94 -9.68 -10.29 0.64
N LEU A 95 -9.64 -8.97 0.45
CA LEU A 95 -9.39 -8.35 -0.85
C LEU A 95 -7.97 -7.81 -0.93
N THR A 96 -7.29 -8.06 -2.04
CA THR A 96 -6.10 -7.32 -2.46
C THR A 96 -6.50 -5.93 -2.98
N PRO A 97 -5.55 -4.99 -3.14
CA PRO A 97 -5.86 -3.70 -3.78
C PRO A 97 -6.51 -3.85 -5.16
N LEU A 98 -6.06 -4.83 -5.97
CA LEU A 98 -6.58 -5.01 -7.32
C LEU A 98 -7.95 -5.68 -7.34
N THR A 99 -8.18 -6.69 -6.50
CA THR A 99 -9.50 -7.33 -6.38
C THR A 99 -10.52 -6.37 -5.78
N LEU A 100 -10.08 -5.48 -4.89
CA LEU A 100 -10.90 -4.39 -4.37
C LEU A 100 -11.35 -3.44 -5.49
N ALA A 101 -10.48 -3.12 -6.46
CA ALA A 101 -10.87 -2.30 -7.62
C ALA A 101 -12.03 -2.93 -8.42
N ALA A 102 -11.99 -4.26 -8.58
CA ALA A 102 -13.01 -5.01 -9.29
C ALA A 102 -14.33 -5.11 -8.50
N ASP A 103 -14.27 -5.05 -7.17
CA ASP A 103 -15.44 -5.03 -6.28
C ASP A 103 -16.09 -3.65 -6.27
N THR A 104 -15.30 -2.59 -6.07
CA THR A 104 -15.79 -1.21 -6.07
C THR A 104 -16.36 -0.81 -7.43
N GLY A 105 -15.78 -1.26 -8.54
CA GLY A 105 -16.28 -0.96 -9.89
C GLY A 105 -17.56 -1.72 -10.30
N ARG A 106 -18.06 -2.65 -9.47
CA ARG A 106 -19.38 -3.29 -9.64
C ARG A 106 -20.48 -2.59 -8.83
N SER A 107 -20.10 -1.59 -8.04
CA SER A 107 -21.00 -0.86 -7.13
C SER A 107 -21.66 0.35 -7.78
N ASP A 108 -21.32 0.63 -9.05
CA ASP A 108 -21.72 1.80 -9.84
C ASP A 108 -22.81 1.42 -10.86
#